data_AF-A0A8S4FHG4-F1
#
_entry.id   AF-A0A8S4FHG4-F1
#
_cell.length_a   1.000
_cell.length_b   1.000
_cell.length_c   1.000
_cell.angle_alpha   90.00
_cell.angle_beta   90.00
_cell.angle_gamma   90.00
#
_symmetry.space_group_name_H-M   'P 1'
#
loop_
_entity.id
_entity.type
_entity.pdbx_description
1 polymer ?
#
loop_
_entity_poly.entity_id
_entity_poly.type
_entity_poly.pdbx_seq_one_letter_code
_entity_poly.pdbx_strand_id
1 'polypeptide(L)'
;MLVKLAITALVKRRTPLSSNLFRISRATMSTEQPLTLETLNKLRSDFYADPKNELAQNVCTRFDPFEVAISRKKADSTLHVYNIKIESEGKPVTNQESSGRCWLFAALNCMRLPFMKKYGIEEFEFSQSYLFFWDKVERCHYWLQNIVRTARAGEPLDGRLVGFLLKDPINDGGQWDMIVNLVNKYGVVPRRCFPDAFSSRRSLHMNAILKTKLREYAKELRDLVEEKATDEAIQAAISRQVAVIYNIVATCLGTPPEKFQFEFYNKEKAYHNFGMLTPQQFYETHVRPVFNVDDKVCLVSDPRASNPFGRLYTLHCLGNVLGGRQTAYNNQPIDTLMQVVKASISGNEAVWFGCEVSKRFERKNGLEDLDA
;
A
#
# COMPACT_ATOMS: atom_id res chain seq x y z
N MET A 1 13.66 -0.31 16.26
CA MET A 1 13.51 0.94 17.02
C MET A 1 13.81 0.62 18.47
N LEU A 2 15.10 0.63 18.85
CA LEU A 2 15.43 0.99 20.22
C LEU A 2 14.95 2.43 20.35
N VAL A 3 13.69 2.62 20.73
CA VAL A 3 13.27 3.87 21.33
C VAL A 3 14.20 3.97 22.51
N LYS A 4 15.28 4.76 22.40
CA LYS A 4 15.84 5.39 23.58
C LYS A 4 14.61 6.04 24.21
N LEU A 5 14.07 5.39 25.24
CA LEU A 5 12.99 5.92 26.04
C LEU A 5 13.62 7.11 26.74
N ALA A 6 13.70 8.24 26.03
CA ALA A 6 14.11 9.50 26.60
C ALA A 6 12.92 9.92 27.45
N ILE A 7 12.90 9.45 28.69
CA ILE A 7 11.98 9.94 29.70
C ILE A 7 12.32 11.42 29.86
N THR A 8 11.45 12.27 29.33
CA THR A 8 11.62 13.71 29.35
C THR A 8 10.79 14.25 30.51
N ALA A 9 11.43 14.90 31.48
CA ALA A 9 10.77 15.55 32.60
C ALA A 9 11.12 17.06 32.61
N LEU A 10 10.10 17.91 32.71
CA LEU A 10 10.25 19.35 32.90
C LEU A 10 10.22 19.66 34.39
N VAL A 11 11.34 20.09 34.96
CA VAL A 11 11.44 20.42 36.39
C VAL A 11 11.52 21.93 36.58
N LYS A 12 10.70 22.47 37.48
CA LYS A 12 10.72 23.89 37.86
C LYS A 12 11.99 24.19 38.65
N ARG A 13 12.76 25.19 38.20
CA ARG A 13 14.01 25.63 38.84
C ARG A 13 13.74 26.16 40.26
N ARG A 14 14.10 25.42 41.31
CA ARG A 14 14.14 25.89 42.71
C ARG A 14 15.46 25.50 43.37
N THR A 15 16.48 26.37 43.29
CA THR A 15 17.75 26.41 44.10
C THR A 15 18.60 25.10 44.14
N PRO A 16 19.88 25.13 44.58
CA PRO A 16 20.93 24.37 43.90
C PRO A 16 20.88 22.88 44.22
N LEU A 17 20.46 22.09 43.23
CA LEU A 17 20.64 20.64 43.26
C LEU A 17 22.11 20.33 42.96
N SER A 18 22.76 19.66 43.91
CA SER A 18 24.05 19.03 43.73
C SER A 18 23.91 17.82 42.82
N SER A 19 24.10 17.98 41.51
CA SER A 19 24.67 16.99 40.57
C SER A 19 24.41 17.38 39.10
N ASN A 20 25.48 17.40 38.30
CA ASN A 20 25.61 17.21 36.85
C ASN A 20 24.49 17.68 35.89
N LEU A 21 23.73 18.71 36.20
CA LEU A 21 22.82 19.37 35.25
C LEU A 21 23.56 20.55 34.60
N PHE A 22 24.10 20.32 33.41
CA PHE A 22 24.81 21.35 32.65
C PHE A 22 23.85 22.40 32.09
N ARG A 23 24.23 23.66 32.24
CA ARG A 23 23.54 24.80 31.65
C ARG A 23 23.91 24.87 30.17
N ILE A 24 22.94 24.71 29.27
CA ILE A 24 23.15 25.06 27.85
C ILE A 24 23.16 26.59 27.79
N SER A 25 24.35 27.20 27.71
CA SER A 25 24.49 28.62 27.42
C SER A 25 24.05 28.87 25.97
N ARG A 26 23.28 29.95 25.74
CA ARG A 26 22.93 30.41 24.40
C ARG A 26 24.21 30.67 23.60
N ALA A 27 24.54 29.77 22.68
CA ALA A 27 25.47 30.06 21.61
C ALA A 27 24.87 31.21 20.79
N THR A 28 25.51 32.37 20.83
CA THR A 28 25.15 33.53 20.01
C THR A 28 26.23 33.73 18.97
N MET A 29 26.14 32.97 17.87
CA MET A 29 26.78 33.30 16.61
C MET A 29 25.92 32.73 15.47
N SER A 30 24.73 33.32 15.28
CA SER A 30 23.95 33.11 14.07
C SER A 30 23.76 34.47 13.38
N THR A 31 24.08 34.53 12.10
CA THR A 31 23.75 35.64 11.18
C THR A 31 22.27 35.63 10.78
N GLU A 32 21.51 34.65 11.24
CA GLU A 32 20.09 34.50 10.94
C GLU A 32 19.27 35.41 11.86
N GLN A 33 18.35 36.18 11.27
CA GLN A 33 17.48 37.04 12.04
C GLN A 33 16.31 36.24 12.63
N PRO A 34 16.17 36.19 13.97
CA PRO A 34 15.02 35.54 14.57
C PRO A 34 13.74 36.33 14.28
N LEU A 35 12.59 35.65 14.24
CA LEU A 35 11.29 36.31 14.18
C LEU A 35 11.14 37.27 15.37
N THR A 36 10.99 38.56 15.07
CA THR A 36 10.82 39.60 16.09
C THR A 36 9.34 39.81 16.42
N LEU A 37 9.06 40.33 17.62
CA LEU A 37 7.69 40.71 17.99
C LEU A 37 7.13 41.81 17.08
N GLU A 38 7.99 42.72 16.61
CA GLU A 38 7.61 43.76 15.66
C GLU A 38 7.14 43.14 14.33
N THR A 39 7.92 42.21 13.77
CA THR A 39 7.54 41.47 12.56
C THR A 39 6.21 40.72 12.76
N LEU A 40 6.04 40.03 13.89
CA LEU A 40 4.81 39.29 14.19
C LEU A 40 3.59 40.20 14.37
N ASN A 41 3.76 41.36 14.99
CA ASN A 41 2.70 42.36 15.11
C ASN A 41 2.31 42.92 13.74
N LYS A 42 3.28 43.22 12.89
CA LYS A 42 3.01 43.65 11.51
C LYS A 42 2.24 42.57 10.73
N LEU A 43 2.69 41.31 10.78
CA LEU A 43 1.99 40.20 10.11
C LEU A 43 0.54 40.05 10.59
N ARG A 44 0.27 40.27 11.88
CA ARG A 44 -1.08 40.27 12.44
C ARG A 44 -1.91 41.43 11.90
N SER A 45 -1.37 42.65 11.89
CA SER A 45 -2.05 43.82 11.33
C SER A 45 -2.35 43.64 9.85
N ASP A 46 -1.39 43.16 9.07
CA ASP A 46 -1.56 42.88 7.64
C ASP A 46 -2.64 41.80 7.40
N PHE A 47 -2.70 40.77 8.25
CA PHE A 47 -3.72 39.73 8.17
C PHE A 47 -5.15 40.30 8.32
N TYR A 48 -5.39 41.11 9.36
CA TYR A 48 -6.71 41.71 9.61
C TYR A 48 -7.05 42.89 8.69
N ALA A 49 -6.09 43.40 7.91
CA ALA A 49 -6.36 44.42 6.91
C ALA A 49 -7.08 43.87 5.66
N ASP A 50 -7.01 42.56 5.40
CA ASP A 50 -7.76 41.90 4.33
C ASP A 50 -9.04 41.22 4.90
N PRO A 51 -10.25 41.71 4.57
CA PRO A 51 -11.49 41.13 5.07
C PRO A 51 -11.69 39.67 4.64
N LYS A 52 -11.04 39.20 3.56
CA LYS A 52 -11.08 37.79 3.14
C LYS A 52 -10.39 36.89 4.14
N ASN A 53 -9.31 37.36 4.77
CA ASN A 53 -8.60 36.61 5.80
C ASN A 53 -9.46 36.43 7.05
N GLU A 54 -10.17 37.48 7.46
CA GLU A 54 -11.09 37.41 8.60
C GLU A 54 -12.27 36.48 8.30
N LEU A 55 -12.87 36.57 7.10
CA LEU A 55 -13.92 35.64 6.67
C LEU A 55 -13.42 34.19 6.70
N ALA A 56 -12.26 33.91 6.10
CA ALA A 56 -11.66 32.58 6.10
C ALA A 56 -11.35 32.10 7.53
N GLN A 57 -10.81 32.98 8.41
CA GLN A 57 -10.55 32.66 9.81
C GLN A 57 -11.82 32.24 10.55
N ASN A 58 -12.92 32.98 10.36
CA ASN A 58 -14.20 32.70 11.03
C ASN A 58 -14.77 31.32 10.67
N VAL A 59 -14.58 30.87 9.43
CA VAL A 59 -15.09 29.58 8.96
C VAL A 59 -14.11 28.44 9.23
N CYS A 60 -12.83 28.60 8.87
CA CYS A 60 -11.80 27.56 8.98
C CYS A 60 -11.39 27.26 10.44
N THR A 61 -11.73 28.12 11.40
CA THR A 61 -11.56 27.80 12.84
C THR A 61 -12.67 26.90 13.39
N ARG A 62 -13.75 26.69 12.62
CA ARG A 62 -14.91 25.89 13.00
C ARG A 62 -15.11 24.64 12.15
N PHE A 63 -14.60 24.65 10.91
CA PHE A 63 -14.76 23.58 9.92
C PHE A 63 -13.42 23.22 9.26
N ASP A 64 -13.35 22.02 8.67
CA ASP A 64 -12.18 21.60 7.90
C ASP A 64 -11.94 22.57 6.72
N PRO A 65 -10.75 23.19 6.59
CA PRO A 65 -10.45 24.11 5.50
C PRO A 65 -10.65 23.54 4.09
N PHE A 66 -10.48 22.22 3.89
CA PHE A 66 -10.72 21.59 2.60
C PHE A 66 -12.20 21.55 2.26
N GLU A 67 -13.06 21.22 3.23
CA GLU A 67 -14.52 21.21 3.04
C GLU A 67 -15.05 22.62 2.75
N VAL A 68 -14.47 23.64 3.37
CA VAL A 68 -14.81 25.05 3.11
C VAL A 68 -14.36 25.50 1.72
N ALA A 69 -13.23 24.97 1.24
CA ALA A 69 -12.64 25.36 -0.04
C ALA A 69 -13.29 24.69 -1.26
N ILE A 70 -14.19 23.71 -1.08
CA ILE A 70 -14.88 23.03 -2.19
C ILE A 70 -15.63 24.05 -3.05
N SER A 71 -15.33 24.05 -4.33
CA SER A 71 -15.98 24.89 -5.33
C SER A 71 -17.38 24.35 -5.61
N ARG A 72 -18.38 24.97 -4.98
CA ARG A 72 -19.80 24.65 -5.21
C ARG A 72 -20.16 24.66 -6.69
N LYS A 73 -19.67 25.66 -7.44
CA LYS A 73 -19.91 25.78 -8.88
C LYS A 73 -19.40 24.56 -9.64
N LYS A 74 -18.19 24.07 -9.32
CA LYS A 74 -17.61 22.90 -9.98
C LYS A 74 -18.35 21.63 -9.59
N ALA A 75 -18.55 21.41 -8.29
CA ALA A 75 -19.29 20.26 -7.76
C ALA A 75 -20.70 20.14 -8.39
N ASP A 76 -21.44 21.25 -8.52
CA ASP A 76 -22.78 21.25 -9.14
C ASP A 76 -22.75 20.99 -10.65
N SER A 77 -21.66 21.34 -11.34
CA SER A 77 -21.52 21.18 -12.79
C SER A 77 -20.93 19.84 -13.22
N THR A 78 -20.32 19.09 -12.31
CA THR A 78 -19.64 17.83 -12.65
C THR A 78 -20.65 16.69 -12.79
N LEU A 79 -20.65 16.04 -13.95
CA LEU A 79 -21.52 14.90 -14.26
C LEU A 79 -20.71 13.61 -14.29
N HIS A 80 -21.23 12.56 -13.64
CA HIS A 80 -20.66 11.21 -13.68
C HIS A 80 -21.18 10.43 -14.91
N VAL A 81 -21.07 11.04 -16.09
CA VAL A 81 -21.54 10.47 -17.37
C VAL A 81 -20.37 10.44 -18.34
N TYR A 82 -20.08 9.24 -18.86
CA TYR A 82 -18.93 8.99 -19.72
C TYR A 82 -19.42 8.39 -21.04
N ASN A 83 -18.90 8.90 -22.16
CA ASN A 83 -19.27 8.45 -23.51
C ASN A 83 -18.62 7.12 -23.92
N ILE A 84 -17.50 6.76 -23.27
CA ILE A 84 -16.81 5.48 -23.44
C ILE A 84 -16.84 4.77 -22.09
N LYS A 85 -17.45 3.59 -22.05
CA LYS A 85 -17.56 2.74 -20.87
C LYS A 85 -17.30 1.29 -21.24
N ILE A 86 -16.83 0.52 -20.26
CA ILE A 86 -16.91 -0.94 -20.33
C ILE A 86 -18.38 -1.38 -20.31
N GLU A 87 -18.68 -2.54 -20.89
CA GLU A 87 -20.04 -3.08 -21.03
C GLU A 87 -20.73 -3.31 -19.68
N SER A 88 -19.97 -3.72 -18.65
CA SER A 88 -20.51 -4.00 -17.32
C SER A 88 -19.52 -3.63 -16.23
N GLU A 89 -20.04 -3.04 -15.15
CA GLU A 89 -19.29 -2.73 -13.94
C GLU A 89 -19.43 -3.86 -12.90
N GLY A 90 -18.43 -4.02 -12.05
CA GLY A 90 -18.37 -5.12 -11.10
C GLY A 90 -19.35 -4.94 -9.95
N LYS A 91 -20.07 -6.01 -9.59
CA LYS A 91 -21.00 -6.03 -8.47
C LYS A 91 -20.65 -7.14 -7.47
N PRO A 92 -20.80 -6.90 -6.16
CA PRO A 92 -21.06 -5.59 -5.53
C PRO A 92 -19.83 -4.66 -5.60
N VAL A 93 -20.01 -3.39 -5.21
CA VAL A 93 -18.89 -2.48 -4.93
C VAL A 93 -18.09 -3.05 -3.76
N THR A 94 -16.77 -3.10 -3.91
CA THR A 94 -15.87 -3.69 -2.91
C THR A 94 -15.37 -2.67 -1.90
N ASN A 95 -15.12 -3.07 -0.65
CA ASN A 95 -14.62 -2.17 0.41
C ASN A 95 -13.44 -2.80 1.15
N GLN A 96 -12.26 -2.16 1.07
CA GLN A 96 -11.04 -2.63 1.77
C GLN A 96 -11.00 -2.26 3.25
N GLU A 97 -11.89 -1.36 3.68
CA GLU A 97 -11.96 -0.82 5.05
C GLU A 97 -10.63 -0.23 5.54
N SER A 98 -10.25 -0.50 6.79
CA SER A 98 -9.03 0.03 7.41
C SER A 98 -7.82 -0.87 7.13
N SER A 99 -7.57 -1.15 5.86
CA SER A 99 -6.40 -1.88 5.36
C SER A 99 -5.83 -1.19 4.13
N GLY A 100 -4.53 -1.37 3.86
CA GLY A 100 -3.87 -0.80 2.69
C GLY A 100 -3.91 -1.74 1.46
N ARG A 101 -5.01 -2.46 1.26
CA ARG A 101 -5.16 -3.51 0.23
C ARG A 101 -5.62 -3.00 -1.16
N CYS A 102 -5.61 -1.68 -1.40
CA CYS A 102 -6.16 -1.06 -2.62
C CYS A 102 -5.68 -1.72 -3.92
N TRP A 103 -4.38 -2.01 -4.00
CA TRP A 103 -3.76 -2.69 -5.14
C TRP A 103 -4.37 -4.06 -5.43
N LEU A 104 -4.64 -4.89 -4.42
CA LEU A 104 -5.31 -6.19 -4.56
C LEU A 104 -6.77 -6.02 -4.98
N PHE A 105 -7.49 -5.08 -4.35
CA PHE A 105 -8.89 -4.79 -4.66
C PHE A 105 -9.05 -4.34 -6.11
N ALA A 106 -8.23 -3.38 -6.57
CA ALA A 106 -8.25 -2.88 -7.93
C ALA A 106 -7.94 -3.99 -8.95
N ALA A 107 -6.95 -4.85 -8.67
CA ALA A 107 -6.57 -5.92 -9.60
C ALA A 107 -7.67 -6.99 -9.71
N LEU A 108 -8.24 -7.40 -8.57
CA LEU A 108 -9.34 -8.37 -8.54
C LEU A 108 -10.64 -7.78 -9.09
N ASN A 109 -10.83 -6.46 -8.99
CA ASN A 109 -11.94 -5.76 -9.65
C ASN A 109 -11.82 -5.77 -11.17
N CYS A 110 -10.61 -5.64 -11.73
CA CYS A 110 -10.40 -5.80 -13.17
C CYS A 110 -10.61 -7.27 -13.59
N MET A 111 -10.01 -8.20 -12.84
CA MET A 111 -10.05 -9.64 -13.11
C MET A 111 -11.47 -10.23 -13.09
N ARG A 112 -12.35 -9.76 -12.18
CA ARG A 112 -13.69 -10.35 -12.03
C ARG A 112 -14.63 -10.03 -13.19
N LEU A 113 -14.43 -8.94 -13.93
CA LEU A 113 -15.33 -8.51 -14.99
C LEU A 113 -15.43 -9.55 -16.12
N PRO A 114 -14.33 -9.95 -16.77
CA PRO A 114 -14.41 -10.95 -17.83
C PRO A 114 -14.81 -12.34 -17.30
N PHE A 115 -14.49 -12.67 -16.03
CA PHE A 115 -14.95 -13.90 -15.38
C PHE A 115 -16.47 -13.92 -15.18
N MET A 116 -17.05 -12.83 -14.65
CA MET A 116 -18.49 -12.66 -14.48
C MET A 116 -19.21 -12.70 -15.83
N LYS A 117 -18.63 -12.08 -16.86
CA LYS A 117 -19.17 -12.13 -18.23
C LYS A 117 -19.19 -13.56 -18.78
N LYS A 118 -18.06 -14.28 -18.70
CA LYS A 118 -17.93 -15.66 -19.21
C LYS A 118 -18.96 -16.62 -18.61
N TYR A 119 -19.21 -16.50 -17.31
CA TYR A 119 -20.10 -17.43 -16.58
C TYR A 119 -21.50 -16.87 -16.31
N GLY A 120 -21.83 -15.68 -16.83
CA GLY A 120 -23.12 -15.04 -16.61
C GLY A 120 -23.44 -14.81 -15.13
N ILE A 121 -22.48 -14.40 -14.31
CA ILE A 121 -22.66 -14.19 -12.86
C ILE A 121 -23.04 -12.74 -12.60
N GLU A 122 -24.09 -12.49 -11.82
CA GLU A 122 -24.55 -11.13 -11.50
C GLU A 122 -23.70 -10.44 -10.42
N GLU A 123 -23.36 -11.16 -9.35
CA GLU A 123 -22.53 -10.66 -8.25
C GLU A 123 -21.40 -11.64 -7.95
N PHE A 124 -20.17 -11.15 -7.95
CA PHE A 124 -18.99 -11.96 -7.66
C PHE A 124 -17.84 -11.12 -7.12
N GLU A 125 -17.08 -11.73 -6.22
CA GLU A 125 -15.80 -11.24 -5.75
C GLU A 125 -14.82 -12.40 -5.64
N PHE A 126 -13.57 -12.17 -6.06
CA PHE A 126 -12.45 -12.97 -5.60
C PHE A 126 -12.09 -12.59 -4.17
N SER A 127 -11.50 -13.51 -3.42
CA SER A 127 -11.03 -13.25 -2.06
C SER A 127 -9.79 -12.35 -2.08
N GLN A 128 -9.97 -11.10 -1.67
CA GLN A 128 -8.86 -10.18 -1.45
C GLN A 128 -8.04 -10.62 -0.23
N SER A 129 -8.68 -11.24 0.76
CA SER A 129 -8.02 -11.83 1.94
C SER A 129 -7.09 -12.99 1.61
N TYR A 130 -7.41 -13.79 0.59
CA TYR A 130 -6.58 -14.92 0.16
C TYR A 130 -5.23 -14.44 -0.36
N LEU A 131 -5.22 -13.46 -1.26
CA LEU A 131 -3.97 -12.87 -1.75
C LEU A 131 -3.26 -12.05 -0.66
N PHE A 132 -4.00 -11.41 0.24
CA PHE A 132 -3.41 -10.67 1.37
C PHE A 132 -2.67 -11.59 2.34
N PHE A 133 -3.22 -12.79 2.63
CA PHE A 133 -2.56 -13.82 3.42
C PHE A 133 -1.20 -14.17 2.81
N TRP A 134 -1.20 -14.57 1.54
CA TRP A 134 0.03 -15.00 0.86
C TRP A 134 1.04 -13.87 0.73
N ASP A 135 0.58 -12.64 0.44
CA ASP A 135 1.45 -11.48 0.41
C ASP A 135 2.13 -11.24 1.77
N LYS A 136 1.42 -11.40 2.90
CA LYS A 136 2.04 -11.16 4.21
C LYS A 136 3.12 -12.18 4.51
N VAL A 137 2.87 -13.46 4.27
CA VAL A 137 3.85 -14.52 4.54
C VAL A 137 5.07 -14.38 3.62
N GLU A 138 4.84 -14.29 2.31
CA GLU A 138 5.92 -14.18 1.32
C GLU A 138 6.74 -12.91 1.53
N ARG A 139 6.09 -11.77 1.71
CA ARG A 139 6.81 -10.50 1.88
C ARG A 139 7.63 -10.45 3.16
N CYS A 140 7.17 -11.06 4.25
CA CYS A 140 7.98 -11.20 5.44
C CYS A 140 9.24 -12.05 5.15
N HIS A 141 9.09 -13.17 4.44
CA HIS A 141 10.22 -14.00 4.03
C HIS A 141 11.20 -13.24 3.12
N TYR A 142 10.70 -12.56 2.08
CA TYR A 142 11.50 -11.72 1.20
C TYR A 142 12.24 -10.61 1.95
N TRP A 143 11.60 -9.99 2.94
CA TRP A 143 12.22 -8.96 3.78
C TRP A 143 13.35 -9.53 4.65
N LEU A 144 13.17 -10.69 5.27
CA LEU A 144 14.23 -11.36 6.06
C LEU A 144 15.46 -11.65 5.19
N GLN A 145 15.26 -12.11 3.95
CA GLN A 145 16.35 -12.31 2.99
C GLN A 145 17.05 -11.00 2.62
N ASN A 146 16.33 -9.88 2.52
CA ASN A 146 16.96 -8.56 2.31
C ASN A 146 17.81 -8.11 3.52
N ILE A 147 17.41 -8.46 4.75
CA ILE A 147 18.26 -8.20 5.93
C ILE A 147 19.56 -8.97 5.84
N VAL A 148 19.51 -10.26 5.49
CA VAL A 148 20.73 -11.06 5.29
C VAL A 148 21.60 -10.50 4.16
N ARG A 149 21.00 -10.16 3.02
CA ARG A 149 21.72 -9.59 1.86
C ARG A 149 22.42 -8.28 2.22
N THR A 150 21.72 -7.36 2.88
CA THR A 150 22.29 -6.07 3.29
C THR A 150 23.37 -6.24 4.35
N ALA A 151 23.19 -7.16 5.31
CA ALA A 151 24.24 -7.50 6.29
C ALA A 151 25.50 -8.04 5.61
N ARG A 152 25.36 -8.98 4.67
CA ARG A 152 26.49 -9.54 3.89
C ARG A 152 27.19 -8.49 3.03
N ALA A 153 26.44 -7.52 2.52
CA ALA A 153 26.98 -6.40 1.76
C ALA A 153 27.69 -5.35 2.64
N GLY A 154 27.72 -5.52 3.97
CA GLY A 154 28.36 -4.59 4.89
C GLY A 154 27.54 -3.32 5.14
N GLU A 155 26.24 -3.31 4.85
CA GLU A 155 25.38 -2.15 5.09
C GLU A 155 25.26 -1.88 6.60
N PRO A 156 25.58 -0.65 7.07
CA PRO A 156 25.57 -0.30 8.48
C PRO A 156 24.14 -0.25 9.03
N LEU A 157 23.97 -0.60 10.31
CA LEU A 157 22.66 -0.67 10.96
C LEU A 157 21.94 0.70 11.00
N ASP A 158 22.70 1.77 11.21
CA ASP A 158 22.28 3.17 11.19
C ASP A 158 22.34 3.81 9.79
N GLY A 159 22.69 3.00 8.77
CA GLY A 159 22.68 3.40 7.37
C GLY A 159 21.28 3.67 6.83
N ARG A 160 21.22 4.46 5.75
CA ARG A 160 19.95 4.87 5.13
C ARG A 160 19.10 3.67 4.68
N LEU A 161 19.72 2.66 4.06
CA LEU A 161 19.02 1.49 3.52
C LEU A 161 18.44 0.61 4.63
N VAL A 162 19.25 0.24 5.62
CA VAL A 162 18.79 -0.58 6.75
C VAL A 162 17.78 0.19 7.61
N GLY A 163 17.99 1.49 7.82
CA GLY A 163 17.03 2.37 8.46
C GLY A 163 15.67 2.40 7.74
N PHE A 164 15.68 2.44 6.39
CA PHE A 164 14.46 2.33 5.58
C PHE A 164 13.76 0.98 5.78
N LEU A 165 14.49 -0.14 5.67
CA LEU A 165 13.93 -1.49 5.84
C LEU A 165 13.31 -1.70 7.23
N LEU A 166 13.91 -1.13 8.29
CA LEU A 166 13.43 -1.24 9.66
C LEU A 166 12.31 -0.26 10.03
N LYS A 167 12.17 0.85 9.28
CA LYS A 167 11.13 1.88 9.50
C LYS A 167 9.74 1.28 9.36
N ASP A 168 9.49 0.60 8.23
CA ASP A 168 8.24 -0.08 7.97
C ASP A 168 8.47 -1.45 7.29
N PRO A 169 8.86 -2.49 8.06
CA PRO A 169 9.26 -3.79 7.51
C PRO A 169 8.19 -4.45 6.64
N ILE A 170 6.93 -4.19 6.96
CA ILE A 170 5.79 -4.77 6.28
C ILE A 170 4.66 -3.74 6.23
N ASN A 171 4.28 -3.35 5.02
CA ASN A 171 3.06 -2.60 4.76
C ASN A 171 2.07 -3.48 3.99
N ASP A 172 0.82 -3.03 3.91
CA ASP A 172 -0.22 -3.74 3.16
C ASP A 172 -0.12 -3.48 1.66
N GLY A 173 0.45 -2.34 1.25
CA GLY A 173 0.50 -1.89 -0.13
C GLY A 173 1.43 -2.73 -1.01
N GLY A 174 1.20 -2.72 -2.31
CA GLY A 174 1.99 -3.48 -3.27
C GLY A 174 1.87 -2.92 -4.67
N GLN A 175 2.45 -3.65 -5.64
CA GLN A 175 2.59 -3.24 -7.03
C GLN A 175 2.10 -4.34 -7.98
N TRP A 176 1.97 -4.02 -9.27
CA TRP A 176 1.44 -4.95 -10.26
C TRP A 176 2.20 -6.29 -10.31
N ASP A 177 3.53 -6.29 -10.48
CA ASP A 177 4.30 -7.53 -10.54
C ASP A 177 4.22 -8.35 -9.24
N MET A 178 3.95 -7.71 -8.11
CA MET A 178 3.71 -8.38 -6.83
C MET A 178 2.38 -9.14 -6.83
N ILE A 179 1.36 -8.65 -7.55
CA ILE A 179 0.11 -9.37 -7.80
C ILE A 179 0.39 -10.56 -8.71
N VAL A 180 1.13 -10.34 -9.80
CA VAL A 180 1.49 -11.40 -10.75
C VAL A 180 2.17 -12.56 -10.02
N ASN A 181 3.14 -12.27 -9.15
CA ASN A 181 3.82 -13.28 -8.35
C ASN A 181 2.86 -14.09 -7.48
N LEU A 182 1.89 -13.44 -6.84
CA LEU A 182 0.93 -14.12 -5.98
C LEU A 182 -0.06 -14.97 -6.78
N VAL A 183 -0.61 -14.42 -7.87
CA VAL A 183 -1.58 -15.13 -8.71
C VAL A 183 -0.94 -16.31 -9.42
N ASN A 184 0.26 -16.17 -9.98
CA ASN A 184 0.94 -17.28 -10.64
C ASN A 184 1.37 -18.38 -9.65
N LYS A 185 1.74 -18.01 -8.41
CA LYS A 185 2.15 -18.99 -7.40
C LYS A 185 0.98 -19.64 -6.68
N TYR A 186 -0.07 -18.89 -6.35
CA TYR A 186 -1.16 -19.34 -5.48
C TYR A 186 -2.52 -19.38 -6.16
N GLY A 187 -2.66 -18.85 -7.38
CA GLY A 187 -3.96 -18.70 -8.03
C GLY A 187 -4.85 -17.68 -7.31
N VAL A 188 -6.17 -17.88 -7.45
CA VAL A 188 -7.20 -17.06 -6.81
C VAL A 188 -8.32 -17.94 -6.30
N VAL A 189 -9.16 -17.43 -5.41
CA VAL A 189 -10.35 -18.14 -4.91
C VAL A 189 -11.54 -17.19 -4.87
N PRO A 190 -12.79 -17.68 -4.99
CA PRO A 190 -13.98 -16.89 -4.69
C PRO A 190 -13.99 -16.40 -3.24
N ARG A 191 -14.50 -15.19 -2.99
CA ARG A 191 -14.60 -14.59 -1.65
C ARG A 191 -15.36 -15.47 -0.64
N ARG A 192 -16.35 -16.23 -1.11
CA ARG A 192 -17.12 -17.17 -0.27
C ARG A 192 -16.29 -18.35 0.24
N CYS A 193 -15.23 -18.74 -0.47
CA CYS A 193 -14.36 -19.85 -0.10
C CYS A 193 -13.25 -19.42 0.88
N PHE A 194 -12.95 -18.12 0.95
CA PHE A 194 -12.04 -17.54 1.94
C PHE A 194 -12.47 -16.10 2.27
N PRO A 195 -13.40 -15.91 3.23
CA PRO A 195 -13.98 -14.60 3.51
C PRO A 195 -13.00 -13.67 4.26
N ASP A 196 -13.37 -12.39 4.36
CA ASP A 196 -12.60 -11.41 5.13
C ASP A 196 -12.67 -11.71 6.64
N ALA A 197 -11.50 -11.82 7.28
CA ALA A 197 -11.36 -11.86 8.74
C ALA A 197 -11.28 -10.45 9.35
N PHE A 198 -11.36 -10.33 10.68
CA PHE A 198 -11.21 -9.05 11.38
C PHE A 198 -9.94 -8.30 10.96
N SER A 199 -8.79 -8.98 11.00
CA SER A 199 -7.49 -8.37 10.68
C SER A 199 -7.33 -8.03 9.19
N SER A 200 -8.10 -8.67 8.30
CA SER A 200 -8.09 -8.30 6.89
C SER A 200 -8.74 -6.93 6.66
N ARG A 201 -9.76 -6.60 7.45
CA ARG A 201 -10.50 -5.34 7.39
C ARG A 201 -9.84 -4.24 8.24
N ARG A 202 -9.00 -4.62 9.21
CA ARG A 202 -8.30 -3.73 10.15
C ARG A 202 -6.90 -4.27 10.47
N SER A 203 -5.96 -4.07 9.56
CA SER A 203 -4.65 -4.75 9.59
C SER A 203 -3.66 -4.20 10.63
N LEU A 204 -3.94 -3.05 11.24
CA LEU A 204 -3.01 -2.32 12.11
C LEU A 204 -2.38 -3.20 13.20
N HIS A 205 -3.19 -3.97 13.92
CA HIS A 205 -2.70 -4.77 15.06
C HIS A 205 -1.88 -5.99 14.61
N MET A 206 -2.35 -6.74 13.61
CA MET A 206 -1.58 -7.84 13.02
C MET A 206 -0.23 -7.34 12.50
N ASN A 207 -0.24 -6.21 11.78
CA ASN A 207 0.98 -5.59 11.28
C ASN A 207 1.90 -5.12 12.41
N ALA A 208 1.38 -4.59 13.53
CA ALA A 208 2.21 -4.20 14.67
C ALA A 208 2.95 -5.40 15.29
N ILE A 209 2.29 -6.56 15.41
CA ILE A 209 2.89 -7.80 15.89
C ILE A 209 3.97 -8.28 14.91
N LEU A 210 3.64 -8.37 13.62
CA LEU A 210 4.59 -8.78 12.57
C LEU A 210 5.83 -7.86 12.54
N LYS A 211 5.64 -6.54 12.58
CA LYS A 211 6.74 -5.55 12.60
C LYS A 211 7.65 -5.73 13.81
N THR A 212 7.08 -6.08 14.96
CA THR A 212 7.86 -6.34 16.17
C THR A 212 8.75 -7.57 16.00
N LYS A 213 8.16 -8.69 15.54
CA LYS A 213 8.91 -9.93 15.26
C LYS A 213 9.96 -9.75 14.17
N LEU A 214 9.64 -9.07 13.07
CA LEU A 214 10.60 -8.81 11.99
C LEU A 214 11.81 -8.01 12.46
N ARG A 215 11.63 -7.03 13.36
CA ARG A 215 12.74 -6.26 13.91
C ARG A 215 13.60 -7.07 14.87
N GLU A 216 13.00 -7.95 15.66
CA GLU A 216 13.72 -8.92 16.49
C GLU A 216 14.55 -9.86 15.61
N TYR A 217 13.93 -10.44 14.57
CA TYR A 217 14.59 -11.34 13.63
C TYR A 217 15.68 -10.65 12.82
N ALA A 218 15.53 -9.37 12.49
CA ALA A 218 16.59 -8.63 11.84
C ALA A 218 17.84 -8.47 12.71
N LYS A 219 17.67 -8.38 14.04
CA LYS A 219 18.83 -8.41 14.94
C LYS A 219 19.48 -9.79 14.89
N GLU A 220 18.72 -10.86 15.11
CA GLU A 220 19.23 -12.25 15.10
C GLU A 220 19.97 -12.57 13.79
N LEU A 221 19.39 -12.24 12.64
CA LEU A 221 19.98 -12.53 11.34
C LEU A 221 21.24 -11.72 11.06
N ARG A 222 21.32 -10.48 11.55
CA ARG A 222 22.53 -9.65 11.41
C ARG A 222 23.65 -10.15 12.31
N ASP A 223 23.34 -10.52 13.55
CA ASP A 223 24.30 -11.12 14.49
C ASP A 223 24.89 -12.40 13.88
N LEU A 224 24.04 -13.29 13.31
CA LEU A 224 24.51 -14.51 12.63
C LEU A 224 25.46 -14.23 11.47
N VAL A 225 25.21 -13.18 10.68
CA VAL A 225 26.09 -12.79 9.57
C VAL A 225 27.42 -12.22 10.10
N GLU A 226 27.39 -11.42 11.17
CA GLU A 226 28.58 -10.87 11.82
C GLU A 226 29.46 -11.96 12.44
N GLU A 227 28.83 -12.97 13.05
CA GLU A 227 29.48 -14.17 13.61
C GLU A 227 29.95 -15.16 12.52
N LYS A 228 29.75 -14.83 11.23
CA LYS A 228 30.10 -15.67 10.08
C LYS A 228 29.48 -17.07 10.15
N ALA A 229 28.24 -17.17 10.63
CA ALA A 229 27.46 -18.40 10.61
C ALA A 229 27.30 -18.92 9.18
N THR A 230 27.14 -20.24 9.03
CA THR A 230 26.99 -20.87 7.71
C THR A 230 25.64 -20.51 7.06
N ASP A 231 25.56 -20.66 5.74
CA ASP A 231 24.33 -20.43 5.00
C ASP A 231 23.18 -21.33 5.50
N GLU A 232 23.49 -22.57 5.87
CA GLU A 232 22.53 -23.52 6.43
C GLU A 232 21.98 -23.03 7.77
N ALA A 233 22.83 -22.49 8.66
CA ALA A 233 22.40 -21.95 9.95
C ALA A 233 21.49 -20.73 9.77
N ILE A 234 21.82 -19.84 8.83
CA ILE A 234 21.00 -18.66 8.52
C ILE A 234 19.66 -19.08 7.92
N GLN A 235 19.63 -20.03 6.98
CA GLN A 235 18.36 -20.52 6.40
C GLN A 235 17.52 -21.29 7.41
N ALA A 236 18.13 -22.02 8.35
CA ALA A 236 17.42 -22.64 9.45
C ALA A 236 16.76 -21.60 10.37
N ALA A 237 17.45 -20.50 10.69
CA ALA A 237 16.87 -19.39 11.45
C ALA A 237 15.68 -18.77 10.70
N ILE A 238 15.84 -18.44 9.41
CA ILE A 238 14.76 -17.89 8.58
C ILE A 238 13.55 -18.84 8.56
N SER A 239 13.78 -20.15 8.40
CA SER A 239 12.71 -21.15 8.36
C SER A 239 11.88 -21.17 9.64
N ARG A 240 12.54 -21.13 10.82
CA ARG A 240 11.85 -21.03 12.12
C ARG A 240 11.07 -19.72 12.24
N GLN A 241 11.64 -18.60 11.80
CA GLN A 241 11.03 -17.28 11.85
C GLN A 241 9.80 -17.20 10.95
N VAL A 242 9.87 -17.74 9.73
CA VAL A 242 8.75 -17.83 8.79
C VAL A 242 7.62 -18.71 9.35
N ALA A 243 7.93 -19.80 10.06
CA ALA A 243 6.91 -20.61 10.73
C ALA A 243 6.12 -19.79 11.79
N VAL A 244 6.81 -18.95 12.57
CA VAL A 244 6.15 -18.05 13.53
C VAL A 244 5.30 -17.01 12.82
N ILE A 245 5.82 -16.42 11.74
CA ILE A 245 5.08 -15.46 10.90
C ILE A 245 3.80 -16.11 10.35
N TYR A 246 3.90 -17.31 9.79
CA TYR A 246 2.76 -18.07 9.29
C TYR A 246 1.70 -18.26 10.38
N ASN A 247 2.12 -18.68 11.58
CA ASN A 247 1.19 -18.85 12.70
C ASN A 247 0.48 -17.55 13.09
N ILE A 248 1.19 -16.41 13.08
CA ILE A 248 0.56 -15.10 13.37
C ILE A 248 -0.48 -14.76 12.28
N VAL A 249 -0.11 -14.89 11.00
CA VAL A 249 -0.98 -14.55 9.87
C VAL A 249 -2.19 -15.47 9.83
N ALA A 250 -2.00 -16.79 9.97
CA ALA A 250 -3.07 -17.79 10.02
C ALA A 250 -4.01 -17.59 11.20
N THR A 251 -3.48 -17.23 12.38
CA THR A 251 -4.31 -16.88 13.54
C THR A 251 -5.19 -15.66 13.26
N CYS A 252 -4.67 -14.69 12.51
CA CYS A 252 -5.37 -13.42 12.25
C CYS A 252 -6.34 -13.47 11.06
N LEU A 253 -6.05 -14.30 10.06
CA LEU A 253 -6.75 -14.31 8.77
C LEU A 253 -7.45 -15.64 8.45
N GLY A 254 -7.19 -16.70 9.22
CA GLY A 254 -7.57 -18.06 8.88
C GLY A 254 -6.53 -18.73 7.97
N THR A 255 -6.71 -20.03 7.73
CA THR A 255 -5.86 -20.83 6.85
C THR A 255 -6.45 -20.89 5.44
N PRO A 256 -5.71 -20.49 4.39
CA PRO A 256 -6.19 -20.59 3.01
C PRO A 256 -6.55 -22.04 2.64
N PRO A 257 -7.62 -22.27 1.85
CA PRO A 257 -8.02 -23.61 1.45
C PRO A 257 -7.03 -24.22 0.46
N GLU A 258 -6.66 -25.49 0.66
CA GLU A 258 -5.90 -26.27 -0.32
C GLU A 258 -6.76 -26.64 -1.53
N LYS A 259 -8.02 -26.97 -1.27
CA LYS A 259 -9.07 -27.23 -2.26
C LYS A 259 -10.39 -26.63 -1.81
N PHE A 260 -11.21 -26.24 -2.76
CA PHE A 260 -12.56 -25.75 -2.51
C PHE A 260 -13.49 -26.15 -3.64
N GLN A 261 -14.78 -26.13 -3.34
CA GLN A 261 -15.85 -26.26 -4.31
C GLN A 261 -16.50 -24.89 -4.51
N PHE A 262 -16.75 -24.54 -5.77
CA PHE A 262 -17.46 -23.30 -6.12
C PHE A 262 -18.72 -23.62 -6.91
N GLU A 263 -19.84 -23.28 -6.30
CA GLU A 263 -21.18 -23.49 -6.82
C GLU A 263 -21.89 -22.15 -6.91
N PHE A 264 -22.60 -21.92 -8.01
CA PHE A 264 -23.30 -20.67 -8.24
C PHE A 264 -24.46 -20.88 -9.22
N TYR A 265 -25.41 -19.95 -9.16
CA TYR A 265 -26.42 -19.78 -10.19
C TYR A 265 -25.97 -18.65 -11.12
N ASN A 266 -26.11 -18.87 -12.42
CA ASN A 266 -25.93 -17.80 -13.40
C ASN A 266 -27.22 -16.95 -13.53
N LYS A 267 -27.20 -15.93 -14.40
CA LYS A 267 -28.33 -15.03 -14.68
C LYS A 267 -29.58 -15.78 -15.17
N GLU A 268 -29.42 -16.91 -15.84
CA GLU A 268 -30.51 -17.77 -16.29
C GLU A 268 -31.05 -18.69 -15.18
N LYS A 269 -30.56 -18.54 -13.94
CA LYS A 269 -30.87 -19.39 -12.78
C LYS A 269 -30.47 -20.85 -12.98
N ALA A 270 -29.57 -21.14 -13.91
CA ALA A 270 -28.98 -22.45 -14.09
C ALA A 270 -27.91 -22.68 -13.02
N TYR A 271 -27.90 -23.88 -12.45
CA TYR A 271 -26.92 -24.30 -11.46
C TYR A 271 -25.60 -24.68 -12.12
N HIS A 272 -24.49 -24.18 -11.59
CA HIS A 272 -23.14 -24.50 -12.02
C HIS A 272 -22.30 -24.96 -10.83
N ASN A 273 -21.42 -25.93 -11.08
CA ASN A 273 -20.46 -26.44 -10.12
C ASN A 273 -19.14 -26.72 -10.85
N PHE A 274 -18.03 -26.16 -10.37
CA PHE A 274 -16.70 -26.41 -10.94
C PHE A 274 -15.97 -27.62 -10.33
N GLY A 275 -16.65 -28.35 -9.45
CA GLY A 275 -16.07 -29.46 -8.70
C GLY A 275 -15.05 -28.98 -7.66
N MET A 276 -14.29 -29.93 -7.12
CA MET A 276 -13.25 -29.67 -6.15
C MET A 276 -11.96 -29.27 -6.86
N LEU A 277 -11.51 -28.02 -6.69
CA LEU A 277 -10.33 -27.46 -7.34
C LEU A 277 -9.35 -26.90 -6.33
N THR A 278 -8.06 -26.93 -6.66
CA THR A 278 -7.09 -26.06 -5.98
C THR A 278 -7.24 -24.61 -6.48
N PRO A 279 -6.80 -23.61 -5.70
CA PRO A 279 -6.75 -22.20 -6.16
C PRO A 279 -6.01 -21.98 -7.48
N GLN A 280 -4.91 -22.71 -7.69
CA GLN A 280 -4.15 -22.69 -8.96
C GLN A 280 -4.98 -23.25 -10.11
N GLN A 281 -5.60 -24.43 -9.94
CA GLN A 281 -6.44 -25.04 -10.97
C GLN A 281 -7.63 -24.13 -11.34
N PHE A 282 -8.24 -23.48 -10.35
CA PHE A 282 -9.31 -22.52 -10.59
C PHE A 282 -8.83 -21.32 -11.41
N TYR A 283 -7.66 -20.75 -11.09
CA TYR A 283 -7.07 -19.69 -11.90
C TYR A 283 -6.79 -20.17 -13.33
N GLU A 284 -6.02 -21.24 -13.50
CA GLU A 284 -5.58 -21.75 -14.81
C GLU A 284 -6.75 -22.13 -15.73
N THR A 285 -7.81 -22.74 -15.18
CA THR A 285 -8.91 -23.28 -15.99
C THR A 285 -10.02 -22.26 -16.25
N HIS A 286 -10.34 -21.43 -15.24
CA HIS A 286 -11.53 -20.59 -15.29
C HIS A 286 -11.24 -19.10 -15.45
N VAL A 287 -10.10 -18.62 -14.95
CA VAL A 287 -9.77 -17.18 -14.90
C VAL A 287 -8.73 -16.79 -15.94
N ARG A 288 -7.57 -17.47 -15.99
CA ARG A 288 -6.47 -17.18 -16.90
C ARG A 288 -6.88 -17.08 -18.38
N PRO A 289 -7.79 -17.93 -18.91
CA PRO A 289 -8.21 -17.81 -20.31
C PRO A 289 -8.96 -16.52 -20.65
N VAL A 290 -9.44 -15.78 -19.65
CA VAL A 290 -10.14 -14.51 -19.84
C VAL A 290 -9.44 -13.32 -19.18
N PHE A 291 -8.52 -13.59 -18.26
CA PHE A 291 -7.68 -12.59 -17.61
C PHE A 291 -6.36 -13.23 -17.18
N ASN A 292 -5.38 -13.22 -18.08
CA ASN A 292 -4.03 -13.67 -17.79
C ASN A 292 -3.20 -12.49 -17.26
N VAL A 293 -2.68 -12.61 -16.04
CA VAL A 293 -1.87 -11.56 -15.41
C VAL A 293 -0.53 -11.33 -16.12
N ASP A 294 -0.02 -12.34 -16.84
CA ASP A 294 1.26 -12.26 -17.55
C ASP A 294 1.19 -11.45 -18.85
N ASP A 295 -0.02 -11.28 -19.41
CA ASP A 295 -0.23 -10.51 -20.65
C ASP A 295 -0.29 -8.99 -20.38
N LYS A 296 -0.21 -8.57 -19.12
CA LYS A 296 -0.36 -7.17 -18.70
C LYS A 296 1.00 -6.52 -18.49
N VAL A 297 1.12 -5.26 -18.88
CA VAL A 297 2.36 -4.46 -18.79
C VAL A 297 2.15 -3.27 -17.85
N CYS A 298 3.11 -3.02 -16.95
CA CYS A 298 3.09 -1.87 -16.06
C CYS A 298 3.78 -0.65 -16.69
N LEU A 299 2.99 0.36 -17.06
CA LEU A 299 3.49 1.67 -17.48
C LEU A 299 3.44 2.65 -16.31
N VAL A 300 4.44 3.51 -16.22
CA VAL A 300 4.46 4.64 -15.28
C VAL A 300 4.75 5.93 -16.03
N SER A 301 4.38 7.07 -15.44
CA SER A 301 4.87 8.37 -15.88
C SER A 301 5.62 9.03 -14.73
N ASP A 302 6.93 9.00 -14.83
CA ASP A 302 7.86 9.62 -13.90
C ASP A 302 8.60 10.76 -14.63
N PRO A 303 8.22 12.02 -14.40
CA PRO A 303 8.75 13.17 -15.13
C PRO A 303 10.09 13.66 -14.57
N ARG A 304 10.67 12.99 -13.57
CA ARG A 304 11.97 13.40 -13.01
C ARG A 304 13.05 13.32 -14.08
N ALA A 305 13.85 14.38 -14.20
CA ALA A 305 14.92 14.46 -15.21
C ALA A 305 15.95 13.32 -15.13
N SER A 306 16.15 12.73 -13.94
CA SER A 306 17.05 11.57 -13.75
C SER A 306 16.51 10.27 -14.36
N ASN A 307 15.22 10.24 -14.71
CA ASN A 307 14.50 9.04 -15.12
C ASN A 307 13.90 9.26 -16.52
N PRO A 308 14.71 9.31 -17.60
CA PRO A 308 14.21 9.51 -18.95
C PRO A 308 13.14 8.47 -19.35
N PHE A 309 12.17 8.91 -20.15
CA PHE A 309 11.15 8.06 -20.77
C PHE A 309 11.78 7.04 -21.73
N GLY A 310 11.05 5.97 -22.04
CA GLY A 310 11.51 4.87 -22.89
C GLY A 310 12.52 3.93 -22.21
N ARG A 311 12.60 3.98 -20.87
CA ARG A 311 13.51 3.16 -20.06
C ARG A 311 12.72 2.31 -19.06
N LEU A 312 13.32 1.20 -18.68
CA LEU A 312 12.80 0.28 -17.67
C LEU A 312 13.50 0.54 -16.34
N TYR A 313 12.72 0.67 -15.27
CA TYR A 313 13.22 0.87 -13.92
C TYR A 313 12.73 -0.24 -12.98
N THR A 314 13.54 -0.52 -11.97
CA THR A 314 13.14 -1.33 -10.82
C THR A 314 13.58 -0.64 -9.54
N LEU A 315 12.97 -1.01 -8.42
CA LEU A 315 13.32 -0.45 -7.11
C LEU A 315 14.00 -1.51 -6.26
N HIS A 316 15.18 -1.17 -5.75
CA HIS A 316 15.95 -2.06 -4.88
C HIS A 316 15.14 -2.42 -3.63
N CYS A 317 15.16 -3.71 -3.25
CA CYS A 317 14.40 -4.29 -2.14
C CYS A 317 12.85 -4.17 -2.25
N LEU A 318 12.29 -3.80 -3.41
CA LEU A 318 10.84 -3.80 -3.62
C LEU A 318 10.38 -5.14 -4.21
N GLY A 319 9.69 -5.94 -3.39
CA GLY A 319 9.14 -7.22 -3.81
C GLY A 319 8.42 -7.94 -2.66
N ASN A 320 7.80 -9.07 -2.98
CA ASN A 320 7.10 -9.92 -2.00
C ASN A 320 7.48 -11.39 -2.10
N VAL A 321 7.57 -11.98 -3.29
CA VAL A 321 7.89 -13.40 -3.46
C VAL A 321 9.36 -13.56 -3.84
N LEU A 322 10.12 -14.34 -3.06
CA LEU A 322 11.51 -14.65 -3.38
C LEU A 322 11.59 -15.48 -4.66
N GLY A 323 12.43 -15.07 -5.61
CA GLY A 323 12.54 -15.71 -6.93
C GLY A 323 11.38 -15.38 -7.89
N GLY A 324 10.42 -14.55 -7.48
CA GLY A 324 9.37 -14.04 -8.36
C GLY A 324 9.88 -12.97 -9.34
N ARG A 325 8.96 -12.52 -10.20
CA ARG A 325 9.16 -11.37 -11.09
C ARG A 325 9.55 -10.13 -10.28
N GLN A 326 10.57 -9.43 -10.76
CA GLN A 326 10.96 -8.13 -10.22
C GLN A 326 9.91 -7.09 -10.60
N THR A 327 9.68 -6.13 -9.70
CA THR A 327 8.82 -4.98 -10.04
C THR A 327 9.48 -4.16 -11.13
N ALA A 328 8.81 -4.00 -12.26
CA ALA A 328 9.35 -3.35 -13.44
C ALA A 328 8.43 -2.22 -13.91
N TYR A 329 9.01 -1.03 -14.07
CA TYR A 329 8.30 0.17 -14.48
C TYR A 329 8.79 0.63 -15.84
N ASN A 330 7.94 0.53 -16.84
CA ASN A 330 8.20 1.07 -18.16
C ASN A 330 7.81 2.56 -18.16
N ASN A 331 8.80 3.45 -18.09
CA ASN A 331 8.54 4.89 -17.95
C ASN A 331 8.18 5.52 -19.30
N GLN A 332 7.01 6.15 -19.38
CA GLN A 332 6.46 6.73 -20.59
C GLN A 332 5.84 8.12 -20.33
N PRO A 333 5.72 8.98 -21.36
CA PRO A 333 4.97 10.22 -21.25
C PRO A 333 3.51 9.96 -20.85
N ILE A 334 2.91 10.89 -20.10
CA ILE A 334 1.52 10.74 -19.61
C ILE A 334 0.51 10.57 -20.75
N ASP A 335 0.73 11.21 -21.90
CA ASP A 335 -0.13 11.08 -23.08
C ASP A 335 -0.20 9.63 -23.59
N THR A 336 0.92 8.90 -23.53
CA THR A 336 0.96 7.48 -23.89
C THR A 336 0.10 6.66 -22.94
N LEU A 337 0.20 6.92 -21.63
CA LEU A 337 -0.65 6.27 -20.63
C LEU A 337 -2.14 6.54 -20.92
N MET A 338 -2.52 7.80 -21.15
CA MET A 338 -3.90 8.16 -21.46
C MET A 338 -4.42 7.45 -22.72
N GLN A 339 -3.60 7.33 -23.76
CA GLN A 339 -3.96 6.63 -24.99
C GLN A 339 -4.21 5.14 -24.77
N VAL A 340 -3.31 4.45 -24.04
CA VAL A 340 -3.49 3.01 -23.77
C VAL A 340 -4.66 2.73 -22.84
N VAL A 341 -4.93 3.61 -21.86
CA VAL A 341 -6.10 3.51 -20.98
C VAL A 341 -7.38 3.62 -21.80
N LYS A 342 -7.47 4.64 -22.67
CA LYS A 342 -8.61 4.80 -23.57
C LYS A 342 -8.80 3.56 -24.45
N ALA A 343 -7.72 3.04 -25.05
CA ALA A 343 -7.77 1.85 -25.89
C ALA A 343 -8.25 0.61 -25.13
N SER A 344 -7.80 0.42 -23.88
CA SER A 344 -8.22 -0.69 -23.02
C SER A 344 -9.72 -0.62 -22.68
N ILE A 345 -10.21 0.55 -22.26
CA ILE A 345 -11.64 0.76 -21.96
C ILE A 345 -12.50 0.57 -23.22
N SER A 346 -12.06 1.12 -24.37
CA SER A 346 -12.74 0.89 -25.66
C SER A 346 -12.71 -0.58 -26.08
N GLY A 347 -11.69 -1.33 -25.68
CA GLY A 347 -11.59 -2.79 -25.82
C GLY A 347 -12.36 -3.59 -24.76
N ASN A 348 -13.19 -2.93 -23.95
CA ASN A 348 -13.97 -3.52 -22.87
C ASN A 348 -13.13 -4.19 -21.76
N GLU A 349 -11.93 -3.69 -21.50
CA GLU A 349 -11.09 -4.11 -20.38
C GLU A 349 -10.89 -2.97 -19.39
N ALA A 350 -11.12 -3.23 -18.10
CA ALA A 350 -10.88 -2.25 -17.05
C ALA A 350 -9.38 -2.14 -16.73
N VAL A 351 -8.95 -0.95 -16.29
CA VAL A 351 -7.54 -0.64 -16.06
C VAL A 351 -7.23 -0.52 -14.57
N TRP A 352 -6.22 -1.26 -14.12
CA TRP A 352 -5.56 -1.01 -12.84
C TRP A 352 -4.63 0.21 -12.96
N PHE A 353 -4.76 1.19 -12.08
CA PHE A 353 -3.86 2.33 -12.04
C PHE A 353 -3.55 2.75 -10.59
N GLY A 354 -2.39 3.37 -10.41
CA GLY A 354 -1.99 3.99 -9.15
C GLY A 354 -1.95 5.51 -9.29
N CYS A 355 -2.45 6.23 -8.29
CA CYS A 355 -2.38 7.68 -8.18
C CYS A 355 -2.17 8.12 -6.73
N GLU A 356 -1.87 9.39 -6.53
CA GLU A 356 -1.91 10.03 -5.22
C GLU A 356 -3.34 10.53 -4.95
N VAL A 357 -4.21 9.60 -4.55
CA VAL A 357 -5.66 9.83 -4.40
C VAL A 357 -6.03 10.91 -3.37
N SER A 358 -5.11 11.28 -2.47
CA SER A 358 -5.41 12.31 -1.46
C SER A 358 -5.31 13.74 -1.99
N LYS A 359 -4.74 13.94 -3.18
CA LYS A 359 -4.53 15.27 -3.75
C LYS A 359 -5.73 15.67 -4.58
N ARG A 360 -6.32 16.82 -4.23
CA ARG A 360 -7.42 17.42 -5.00
C ARG A 360 -8.61 16.46 -5.16
N PHE A 361 -8.90 15.73 -4.08
CA PHE A 361 -9.98 14.76 -4.03
C PHE A 361 -11.05 15.18 -3.03
N GLU A 362 -12.26 15.38 -3.53
CA GLU A 362 -13.47 15.60 -2.75
C GLU A 362 -14.21 14.27 -2.62
N ARG A 363 -14.22 13.73 -1.40
CA ARG A 363 -14.61 12.35 -1.16
C ARG A 363 -16.12 12.11 -1.24
N LYS A 364 -16.96 13.07 -0.85
CA LYS A 364 -18.41 12.87 -0.71
C LYS A 364 -19.08 12.74 -2.07
N ASN A 365 -18.67 13.53 -3.06
CA ASN A 365 -19.18 13.45 -4.43
C ASN A 365 -18.25 12.63 -5.34
N GLY A 366 -17.07 12.25 -4.89
CA GLY A 366 -16.15 11.39 -5.64
C GLY A 366 -15.41 12.12 -6.77
N LEU A 367 -14.98 13.36 -6.53
CA LEU A 367 -14.37 14.22 -7.53
C LEU A 367 -12.85 14.31 -7.34
N GLU A 368 -12.08 13.96 -8.37
CA GLU A 368 -10.63 14.18 -8.44
C GLU A 368 -10.36 15.22 -9.54
N ASP A 369 -10.35 16.50 -9.16
CA ASP A 369 -10.28 17.65 -10.07
C ASP A 369 -9.45 18.78 -9.42
N LEU A 370 -8.54 19.38 -10.19
CA LEU A 370 -7.65 20.45 -9.76
C LEU A 370 -8.39 21.72 -9.35
N ASP A 371 -9.60 21.92 -9.89
CA ASP A 371 -10.45 23.10 -9.68
C ASP A 371 -11.62 22.86 -8.71
N ALA A 372 -11.80 21.62 -8.21
CA ALA A 372 -12.93 21.23 -7.37
C ALA A 372 -12.81 21.69 -5.91
#